data_AF-A0A7S0FHY6-F1
#
_entry.id   AF-A0A7S0FHY6-F1
#
_cell.length_a   1.000
_cell.length_b   1.000
_cell.length_c   1.000
_cell.angle_alpha   90.00
_cell.angle_beta   90.00
_cell.angle_gamma   90.00
#
_symmetry.space_group_name_H-M   'P 1'
#
loop_
_entity.id
_entity.type
_entity.pdbx_description
1 polymer ?
#
loop_
_entity_poly.entity_id
_entity_poly.type
_entity_poly.pdbx_seq_one_letter_code
_entity_poly.pdbx_strand_id
1 'polypeptide(L)'
;FFFFSLGPTPSQYPSQTALRFSEIAPFGLIEKHILISNMSVRPSANFMPSQDMPPAGGFRKIDMSRYLSKAGIDRGPKGWQLWAGSAVIIAYGYYKVGQYNIERNQQKMQERKVRYALAPVLQAEADREYMMRETANLKKEADVMKGVSGWQVGMSPYFSGKWMPRAIAQLDRSTK
;
A
#
# COMPACT_ATOMS: atom_id res chain seq x y z
N PHE A 1 0.01 -6.97 -9.70
CA PHE A 1 0.46 -6.85 -11.09
C PHE A 1 1.50 -7.92 -11.38
N PHE A 2 1.11 -9.05 -11.96
CA PHE A 2 1.98 -9.95 -12.72
C PHE A 2 1.07 -10.84 -13.58
N PHE A 3 1.11 -10.63 -14.89
CA PHE A 3 0.35 -11.35 -15.92
C PHE A 3 1.34 -12.30 -16.60
N PHE A 4 1.14 -13.61 -16.49
CA PHE A 4 1.95 -14.60 -17.22
C PHE A 4 1.19 -15.00 -18.49
N SER A 5 1.82 -14.68 -19.62
CA SER A 5 1.34 -14.92 -20.98
C SER A 5 1.37 -16.42 -21.32
N LEU A 6 0.23 -16.94 -21.78
CA LEU A 6 0.07 -18.28 -22.36
C LEU A 6 0.60 -18.27 -23.80
N GLY A 7 1.60 -19.11 -24.09
CA GLY A 7 1.95 -19.49 -25.46
C GLY A 7 1.11 -20.68 -25.94
N PRO A 8 0.69 -20.73 -27.23
CA PRO A 8 -0.12 -21.81 -27.77
C PRO A 8 0.70 -23.05 -28.15
N THR A 9 0.15 -24.23 -27.90
CA THR A 9 0.63 -25.54 -28.36
C THR A 9 0.30 -25.77 -29.84
N PRO A 10 1.20 -26.36 -30.65
CA PRO A 10 0.86 -26.74 -32.03
C PRO A 10 0.11 -28.09 -32.09
N SER A 11 -0.88 -28.14 -32.98
CA SER A 11 -1.74 -29.29 -33.28
C SER A 11 -1.03 -30.36 -34.12
N GLN A 12 -1.41 -31.61 -33.89
CA GLN A 12 -1.01 -32.76 -34.69
C GLN A 12 -1.91 -32.88 -35.93
N TYR A 13 -1.29 -32.99 -37.11
CA TYR A 13 -1.88 -33.64 -38.28
C TYR A 13 -0.79 -34.48 -38.96
N PRO A 14 -0.99 -35.80 -39.19
CA PRO A 14 -0.10 -36.56 -40.04
C PRO A 14 -0.43 -36.31 -41.53
N SER A 15 0.62 -36.05 -42.32
CA SER A 15 0.59 -35.96 -43.77
C SER A 15 0.34 -37.32 -44.41
N GLN A 16 -0.71 -37.43 -45.23
CA GLN A 16 -0.84 -38.52 -46.20
C GLN A 16 0.07 -38.22 -47.40
N THR A 17 1.03 -39.10 -47.69
CA THR A 17 1.65 -39.19 -49.02
C THR A 17 2.18 -40.60 -49.24
N ALA A 18 1.70 -41.22 -50.33
CA ALA A 18 2.42 -42.09 -51.27
C ALA A 18 1.62 -43.34 -51.66
N LEU A 19 0.73 -43.16 -52.63
CA LEU A 19 0.29 -44.23 -53.53
C LEU A 19 1.50 -44.68 -54.36
N ARG A 20 1.94 -45.94 -54.20
CA ARG A 20 2.84 -46.63 -55.13
C ARG A 20 2.02 -47.65 -55.92
N PHE A 21 1.70 -47.21 -57.13
CA PHE A 21 1.13 -47.96 -58.23
C PHE A 21 2.20 -48.93 -58.77
N SER A 22 1.94 -50.24 -58.78
CA SER A 22 2.35 -51.21 -59.83
C SER A 22 2.25 -52.65 -59.31
N GLU A 23 1.14 -53.31 -59.64
CA GLU A 23 1.19 -54.70 -60.09
C GLU A 23 -0.07 -55.00 -60.92
N ILE A 24 0.16 -55.51 -62.13
CA ILE A 24 -0.81 -55.65 -63.21
C ILE A 24 -1.21 -57.13 -63.30
N ALA A 25 -2.49 -57.39 -62.99
CA ALA A 25 -3.47 -58.29 -63.64
C ALA A 25 -3.23 -59.83 -63.68
N PRO A 26 -4.25 -60.67 -63.99
CA PRO A 26 -5.62 -60.33 -64.43
C PRO A 26 -6.78 -61.18 -63.83
N PHE A 27 -8.01 -60.76 -64.22
CA PHE A 27 -9.18 -61.60 -64.54
C PHE A 27 -10.22 -61.87 -63.42
N GLY A 28 -11.40 -61.22 -63.52
CA GLY A 28 -12.55 -61.57 -62.69
C GLY A 28 -13.72 -60.58 -62.68
N LEU A 29 -14.42 -60.47 -63.81
CA LEU A 29 -15.87 -60.22 -63.95
C LEU A 29 -16.50 -58.91 -63.40
N ILE A 30 -16.81 -58.05 -64.38
CA ILE A 30 -17.70 -56.89 -64.35
C ILE A 30 -19.15 -57.37 -64.27
N GLU A 31 -19.94 -56.86 -63.33
CA GLU A 31 -21.40 -56.76 -63.44
C GLU A 31 -21.81 -55.36 -62.96
N LYS A 32 -22.13 -54.51 -63.94
CA LYS A 32 -22.75 -53.20 -63.76
C LYS A 32 -24.27 -53.39 -63.69
N HIS A 33 -24.89 -53.02 -62.57
CA HIS A 33 -26.29 -52.61 -62.55
C HIS A 33 -26.45 -51.64 -61.38
N ILE A 34 -26.27 -50.33 -61.58
CA ILE A 34 -27.35 -49.39 -61.94
C ILE A 34 -28.70 -49.88 -61.39
N LEU A 35 -29.13 -49.26 -60.29
CA LEU A 35 -30.53 -48.87 -60.10
C LEU A 35 -30.59 -47.70 -59.11
N ILE A 36 -30.42 -46.50 -59.68
CA ILE A 36 -31.09 -45.31 -59.18
C ILE A 36 -32.57 -45.51 -59.54
N SER A 37 -33.36 -45.97 -58.59
CA SER A 37 -34.81 -45.85 -58.64
C SER A 37 -35.34 -46.04 -57.23
N ASN A 38 -35.95 -44.98 -56.69
CA ASN A 38 -36.98 -44.95 -55.64
C ASN A 38 -36.86 -43.66 -54.80
N MET A 39 -36.94 -42.50 -55.45
CA MET A 39 -37.26 -41.25 -54.76
C MET A 39 -38.62 -40.72 -55.26
N SER A 40 -39.68 -41.22 -54.63
CA SER A 40 -40.90 -40.51 -54.23
C SER A 40 -42.03 -41.53 -54.16
N VAL A 41 -42.25 -42.05 -52.96
CA VAL A 41 -43.45 -42.82 -52.64
C VAL A 41 -44.17 -41.97 -51.60
N ARG A 42 -45.40 -41.54 -51.93
CA ARG A 42 -46.31 -40.98 -50.92
C ARG A 42 -46.30 -41.94 -49.71
N PRO A 43 -46.04 -41.45 -48.49
CA PRO A 43 -45.98 -42.33 -47.34
C PRO A 43 -47.31 -43.09 -47.23
N SER A 44 -47.21 -44.42 -47.12
CA SER A 44 -48.34 -45.31 -46.82
C SER A 44 -49.09 -44.81 -45.58
N ALA A 45 -50.39 -45.08 -45.45
CA ALA A 45 -51.19 -44.70 -44.28
C ALA A 45 -50.61 -45.20 -42.94
N ASN A 46 -49.65 -46.13 -42.98
CA ASN A 46 -48.91 -46.67 -41.83
C ASN A 46 -47.45 -46.15 -41.70
N PHE A 47 -47.04 -45.11 -42.44
CA PHE A 47 -45.71 -44.51 -42.30
C PHE A 47 -45.73 -43.44 -41.20
N MET A 48 -45.17 -43.76 -40.04
CA MET A 48 -45.04 -42.81 -38.94
C MET A 48 -43.78 -41.95 -39.12
N PRO A 49 -43.87 -40.62 -38.92
CA PRO A 49 -42.70 -39.76 -39.03
C PRO A 49 -41.65 -40.18 -38.00
N SER A 50 -40.40 -40.32 -38.44
CA SER A 50 -39.28 -40.62 -37.55
C SER A 50 -39.12 -39.46 -36.57
N GLN A 51 -39.54 -39.67 -35.33
CA GLN A 51 -39.47 -38.67 -34.28
C GLN A 51 -38.03 -38.57 -33.78
N ASP A 52 -37.55 -37.33 -33.59
CA ASP A 52 -36.22 -37.10 -33.04
C ASP A 52 -36.20 -37.60 -31.59
N MET A 53 -35.34 -38.58 -31.34
CA MET A 53 -35.24 -39.29 -30.07
C MET A 53 -33.82 -39.16 -29.52
N PRO A 54 -33.63 -39.14 -28.20
CA PRO A 54 -32.28 -39.15 -27.65
C PRO A 54 -31.53 -40.39 -28.14
N PRO A 55 -30.21 -40.29 -28.35
CA PRO A 55 -29.41 -41.42 -28.80
C PRO A 55 -29.57 -42.60 -27.83
N ALA A 56 -29.54 -43.83 -28.36
CA ALA A 56 -29.63 -45.04 -27.54
C ALA A 56 -28.45 -45.08 -26.54
N GLY A 57 -28.72 -44.70 -25.28
CA GLY A 57 -27.72 -44.44 -24.25
C GLY A 57 -27.90 -43.11 -23.48
N GLY A 58 -28.78 -42.22 -23.95
CA GLY A 58 -29.07 -40.93 -23.29
C GLY A 58 -27.99 -39.87 -23.51
N PHE A 59 -28.26 -38.64 -23.07
CA PHE A 59 -27.27 -37.57 -23.11
C PHE A 59 -26.24 -37.72 -21.98
N ARG A 60 -25.03 -37.18 -22.17
CA ARG A 60 -24.03 -37.12 -21.11
C ARG A 60 -24.60 -36.42 -19.88
N LYS A 61 -24.24 -36.90 -18.70
CA LYS A 61 -24.57 -36.21 -17.46
C LYS A 61 -23.92 -34.82 -17.46
N ILE A 62 -24.73 -33.79 -17.31
CA ILE A 62 -24.28 -32.41 -17.16
C ILE A 62 -24.28 -32.11 -15.66
N ASP A 63 -23.12 -31.76 -15.10
CA ASP A 63 -23.04 -31.38 -13.71
C ASP A 63 -23.59 -29.96 -13.53
N MET A 64 -24.75 -29.86 -12.89
CA MET A 64 -25.40 -28.58 -12.57
C MET A 64 -24.96 -28.02 -11.21
N SER A 65 -23.96 -28.62 -10.57
CA SER A 65 -23.43 -28.15 -9.30
C SER A 65 -22.56 -26.90 -9.50
N ARG A 66 -22.57 -26.00 -8.52
CA ARG A 66 -21.66 -24.84 -8.54
C ARG A 66 -20.23 -25.34 -8.37
N TYR A 67 -19.38 -25.06 -9.35
CA TYR A 67 -17.93 -25.21 -9.22
C TYR A 67 -17.36 -24.12 -8.28
N LEU A 68 -17.67 -24.24 -6.99
CA LEU A 68 -16.80 -23.70 -5.97
C LEU A 68 -15.59 -24.63 -5.96
N SER A 69 -14.53 -24.24 -6.67
CA SER A 69 -13.24 -24.88 -6.48
C SER A 69 -13.01 -25.01 -4.96
N LYS A 70 -12.56 -26.14 -4.40
CA LYS A 70 -12.11 -26.17 -2.98
C LYS A 70 -11.14 -25.01 -2.69
N ALA A 71 -10.45 -24.60 -3.74
CA ALA A 71 -9.76 -23.34 -3.93
C ALA A 71 -10.57 -22.03 -3.61
N GLY A 72 -11.84 -22.04 -3.21
CA GLY A 72 -12.53 -20.86 -2.64
C GLY A 72 -12.37 -20.77 -1.12
N ILE A 73 -12.21 -21.93 -0.47
CA ILE A 73 -11.98 -22.10 0.97
C ILE A 73 -10.48 -22.32 1.25
N ASP A 74 -9.77 -22.97 0.33
CA ASP A 74 -8.37 -23.41 0.46
C ASP A 74 -7.38 -22.69 -0.48
N ARG A 75 -7.75 -21.63 -1.25
CA ARG A 75 -6.75 -20.84 -2.02
C ARG A 75 -5.93 -19.90 -1.15
N GLY A 76 -6.46 -19.49 -0.01
CA GLY A 76 -5.86 -18.46 0.84
C GLY A 76 -5.08 -19.04 2.01
N PRO A 77 -4.13 -18.30 2.57
CA PRO A 77 -3.58 -18.62 3.89
C PRO A 77 -4.74 -18.74 4.89
N LYS A 78 -4.70 -19.79 5.71
CA LYS A 78 -5.68 -20.04 6.75
C LYS A 78 -5.71 -18.84 7.70
N GLY A 79 -6.86 -18.55 8.31
CA GLY A 79 -7.04 -17.36 9.16
C GLY A 79 -5.95 -17.21 10.24
N TRP A 80 -5.54 -18.31 10.88
CA TRP A 80 -4.46 -18.29 11.88
C TRP A 80 -3.09 -17.91 11.30
N GLN A 81 -2.82 -18.24 10.02
CA GLN A 81 -1.57 -17.88 9.35
C GLN A 81 -1.50 -16.37 9.07
N LEU A 82 -2.65 -15.76 8.76
CA LEU A 82 -2.76 -14.30 8.62
C LEU A 82 -2.50 -13.59 9.95
N TRP A 83 -3.09 -14.10 11.04
CA TRP A 83 -2.85 -13.56 12.39
C TRP A 83 -1.42 -13.76 12.86
N ALA A 84 -0.82 -14.93 12.61
CA ALA A 84 0.57 -15.18 12.95
C ALA A 84 1.51 -14.27 12.13
N GLY A 85 1.28 -14.13 10.83
CA GLY A 85 2.05 -13.25 9.96
C GLY A 85 1.97 -11.79 10.40
N SER A 86 0.76 -11.28 10.69
CA SER A 86 0.57 -9.91 11.15
C SER A 86 1.22 -9.67 12.52
N ALA A 87 1.06 -10.60 13.46
CA ALA A 87 1.67 -10.50 14.79
C ALA A 87 3.21 -10.44 14.72
N VAL A 88 3.84 -11.25 13.87
CA VAL A 88 5.29 -11.24 13.67
C VAL A 88 5.77 -9.91 13.08
N ILE A 89 5.08 -9.39 12.04
CA ILE A 89 5.43 -8.12 11.41
C ILE A 89 5.31 -6.97 12.43
N ILE A 90 4.24 -6.95 13.22
CA ILE A 90 4.00 -5.94 14.25
C ILE A 90 5.09 -6.02 15.33
N ALA A 91 5.37 -7.22 15.86
CA ALA A 91 6.38 -7.42 16.89
C ALA A 91 7.77 -6.95 16.41
N TYR A 92 8.14 -7.30 15.17
CA TYR A 92 9.40 -6.84 14.57
C TYR A 92 9.43 -5.32 14.36
N GLY A 93 8.31 -4.73 13.92
CA GLY A 93 8.17 -3.27 13.79
C GLY A 93 8.42 -2.55 15.11
N TYR A 94 7.78 -3.01 16.19
CA TYR A 94 7.98 -2.44 17.52
C TYR A 94 9.41 -2.60 18.04
N TYR A 95 10.06 -3.73 17.76
CA TYR A 95 11.47 -3.92 18.10
C TYR A 95 12.36 -2.88 17.42
N LYS A 96 12.19 -2.64 16.12
CA LYS A 96 12.97 -1.64 15.37
C LYS A 96 12.69 -0.20 15.83
N VAL A 97 11.42 0.12 16.12
CA VAL A 97 11.04 1.42 16.69
C VAL A 97 11.68 1.63 18.06
N GLY A 98 11.73 0.59 18.91
CA GLY A 98 12.41 0.64 20.20
C GLY A 98 13.89 1.01 20.07
N GLN A 99 14.62 0.36 19.16
CA GLN A 99 16.03 0.66 18.90
C GLN A 99 16.22 2.11 18.43
N TYR A 100 15.39 2.56 17.48
CA TYR A 100 15.46 3.94 16.98
C TYR A 100 15.15 4.98 18.06
N ASN A 101 14.19 4.70 18.96
CA ASN A 101 13.87 5.61 20.06
C ASN A 101 15.05 5.77 21.03
N ILE A 102 15.83 4.71 21.26
CA ILE A 102 17.04 4.78 22.08
C ILE A 102 18.06 5.70 21.42
N GLU A 103 18.32 5.52 20.12
CA GLU A 103 19.25 6.37 19.35
C GLU A 103 18.80 7.84 19.34
N ARG A 104 17.51 8.10 19.09
CA ARG A 104 16.94 9.45 19.11
C ARG A 104 17.06 10.11 20.47
N ASN A 105 16.88 9.34 21.55
CA ASN A 105 17.08 9.85 22.91
C ASN A 105 18.55 10.19 23.17
N GLN A 106 19.49 9.38 22.67
CA GLN A 106 20.92 9.69 22.75
C GLN A 106 21.26 10.97 21.99
N GLN A 107 20.74 11.16 20.77
CA GLN A 107 20.91 12.39 19.99
C GLN A 107 20.38 13.62 20.76
N LYS A 108 19.15 13.56 21.29
CA LYS A 108 18.59 14.64 22.11
C LYS A 108 19.39 14.90 23.38
N MET A 109 20.02 13.88 23.96
CA MET A 109 20.92 14.06 25.11
C MET A 109 22.21 14.75 24.70
N GLN A 110 22.78 14.45 23.54
CA GLN A 110 23.95 15.12 23.00
C GLN A 110 23.66 16.59 22.70
N GLU A 111 22.55 16.90 22.04
CA GLU A 111 22.11 18.28 21.80
C GLU A 111 21.95 19.07 23.11
N ARG A 112 21.33 18.46 24.13
CA ARG A 112 21.19 19.09 25.46
C ARG A 112 22.55 19.33 26.12
N LYS A 113 23.48 18.38 26.05
CA LYS A 113 24.84 18.56 26.57
C LYS A 113 25.55 19.74 25.90
N VAL A 114 25.44 19.87 24.58
CA VAL A 114 26.01 21.01 23.84
C VAL A 114 25.37 22.32 24.30
N ARG A 115 24.04 22.38 24.44
CA ARG A 115 23.36 23.58 24.95
C ARG A 115 23.80 23.95 26.36
N TYR A 116 23.92 22.98 27.28
CA TYR A 116 24.40 23.25 28.64
C TYR A 116 25.85 23.73 28.68
N ALA A 117 26.70 23.22 27.78
CA ALA A 117 28.08 23.69 27.68
C ALA A 117 28.17 25.14 27.20
N LEU A 118 27.27 25.57 26.31
CA LEU A 118 27.23 26.94 25.77
C LEU A 118 26.46 27.94 26.64
N ALA A 119 25.48 27.46 27.41
CA ALA A 119 24.63 28.28 28.27
C ALA A 119 25.38 29.31 29.15
N PRO A 120 26.47 28.99 29.86
CA PRO A 120 27.15 29.97 30.70
C PRO A 120 27.80 31.11 29.91
N VAL A 121 28.33 30.84 28.70
CA VAL A 121 28.93 31.88 27.86
C VAL A 121 27.86 32.81 27.32
N LEU A 122 26.75 32.25 26.81
CA LEU A 122 25.62 33.02 26.32
C LEU A 122 24.95 33.85 27.44
N GLN A 123 24.84 33.28 28.64
CA GLN A 123 24.32 34.00 29.80
C GLN A 123 25.24 35.18 30.17
N ALA A 124 26.56 34.99 30.16
CA ALA A 124 27.50 36.06 30.46
C ALA A 124 27.45 37.21 29.44
N GLU A 125 27.24 36.90 28.15
CA GLU A 125 27.04 37.92 27.11
C GLU A 125 25.72 38.67 27.29
N ALA A 126 24.63 37.94 27.56
CA ALA A 126 23.33 38.54 27.83
C ALA A 126 23.35 39.44 29.08
N ASP A 127 24.04 39.03 30.15
CA ASP A 127 24.19 39.82 31.37
C ASP A 127 24.96 41.13 31.10
N ARG A 128 26.00 41.09 30.24
CA ARG A 128 26.74 42.30 29.81
C ARG A 128 25.85 43.24 29.02
N GLU A 129 25.10 42.73 28.04
CA GLU A 129 24.17 43.53 27.24
C GLU A 129 23.09 44.17 28.13
N TYR A 130 22.53 43.40 29.05
CA TYR A 130 21.53 43.87 30.00
C TYR A 130 22.06 45.02 30.86
N MET A 131 23.27 44.88 31.42
CA MET A 131 23.92 45.94 32.18
C MET A 131 24.11 47.21 31.35
N MET A 132 24.59 47.09 30.10
CA MET A 132 24.76 48.25 29.21
C MET A 132 23.42 48.96 28.96
N ARG A 133 22.37 48.19 28.65
CA ARG A 133 21.01 48.71 28.45
C ARG A 133 20.49 49.43 29.69
N GLU A 134 20.70 48.84 30.87
CA GLU A 134 20.27 49.44 32.13
C GLU A 134 21.00 50.72 32.46
N THR A 135 22.32 50.79 32.27
CA THR A 135 23.05 52.05 32.48
C THR A 135 22.56 53.16 31.55
N ALA A 136 22.22 52.83 30.30
CA ALA A 136 21.65 53.80 29.35
C ALA A 136 20.23 54.25 29.78
N ASN A 137 19.40 53.33 30.26
CA ASN A 137 18.06 53.65 30.75
C ASN A 137 18.11 54.53 32.01
N LEU A 138 18.97 54.21 32.97
CA LEU A 138 19.15 55.00 34.20
C LEU A 138 19.66 56.41 33.90
N LYS A 139 20.56 56.57 32.92
CA LYS A 139 21.01 57.89 32.45
C LYS A 139 19.84 58.69 31.85
N LYS A 140 19.05 58.07 30.98
CA LYS A 140 17.86 58.70 30.39
C LYS A 140 16.81 59.06 31.43
N GLU A 141 16.58 58.17 32.41
CA GLU A 141 15.66 58.41 33.53
C GLU A 141 16.13 59.61 34.36
N ALA A 142 17.43 59.67 34.70
CA ALA A 142 18.03 60.79 35.42
C ALA A 142 17.89 62.11 34.67
N ASP A 143 17.99 62.11 33.34
CA ASP A 143 17.84 63.31 32.52
C ASP A 143 16.39 63.78 32.42
N VAL A 144 15.44 62.85 32.25
CA VAL A 144 14.01 63.15 32.12
C VAL A 144 13.39 63.58 33.46
N MET A 145 13.83 62.99 34.58
CA MET A 145 13.19 63.18 35.89
C MET A 145 13.78 64.29 36.77
N LYS A 146 14.69 65.13 36.24
CA LYS A 146 15.34 66.23 37.01
C LYS A 146 14.36 67.20 37.68
N GLY A 147 13.16 67.36 37.12
CA GLY A 147 12.16 68.33 37.59
C GLY A 147 11.09 67.78 38.53
N VAL A 148 11.11 66.48 38.88
CA VAL A 148 10.05 65.85 39.67
C VAL A 148 10.49 65.69 41.13
N SER A 149 9.76 66.28 42.06
CA SER A 149 10.05 66.17 43.50
C SER A 149 9.78 64.76 44.02
N GLY A 150 10.69 64.24 44.85
CA GLY A 150 10.56 62.91 45.47
C GLY A 150 10.94 61.72 44.57
N TRP A 151 11.31 61.94 43.31
CA TRP A 151 11.77 60.84 42.44
C TRP A 151 13.22 60.46 42.72
N GLN A 152 13.47 59.16 42.91
CA GLN A 152 14.82 58.60 43.07
C GLN A 152 15.15 57.73 41.86
N VAL A 153 16.18 58.10 41.11
CA VAL A 153 16.60 57.38 39.91
C VAL A 153 17.01 55.96 40.27
N GLY A 154 16.47 54.98 39.54
CA GLY A 154 16.83 53.57 39.74
C GLY A 154 16.26 52.93 41.00
N MET A 155 15.29 53.58 41.66
CA MET A 155 14.56 52.98 42.77
C MET A 155 13.80 51.73 42.31
N SER A 156 13.99 50.63 43.04
CA SER A 156 13.24 49.38 42.78
C SER A 156 11.76 49.58 43.12
N PRO A 157 10.82 49.21 42.22
CA PRO A 157 9.40 49.15 42.54
C PRO A 157 9.05 48.10 43.61
N TYR A 158 9.95 47.15 43.85
CA TYR A 158 9.76 46.05 44.79
C TYR A 158 10.50 46.28 46.11
N PHE A 159 9.84 45.93 47.21
CA PHE A 159 10.36 46.06 48.58
C PHE A 159 11.36 44.97 48.98
N SER A 160 11.42 43.84 48.26
CA SER A 160 12.09 42.60 48.72
C SER A 160 13.63 42.63 48.69
N GLY A 161 14.26 43.72 48.21
CA GLY A 161 15.71 43.82 48.03
C GLY A 161 16.31 42.83 47.03
N LYS A 162 15.49 41.96 46.44
CA LYS A 162 15.89 40.98 45.43
C LYS A 162 15.93 41.66 44.07
N TRP A 163 16.96 41.35 43.29
CA TRP A 163 17.01 41.77 41.90
C TRP A 163 15.90 41.05 41.10
N MET A 164 15.16 41.83 40.30
CA MET A 164 14.15 41.33 39.39
C MET A 164 14.44 41.89 38.00
N PRO A 165 14.32 41.07 36.92
CA PRO A 165 14.46 41.59 35.57
C PRO A 165 13.35 42.62 35.32
N ARG A 166 13.68 43.69 34.60
CA ARG A 166 12.67 44.69 34.23
C ARG A 166 11.64 44.06 33.31
N ALA A 167 10.39 44.48 33.48
CA ALA A 167 9.31 44.09 32.59
C ALA A 167 9.64 44.56 31.17
N ILE A 168 9.80 43.60 30.26
CA ILE A 168 9.76 43.83 28.83
C ILE A 168 8.29 44.02 28.44
N ALA A 169 8.02 44.66 27.31
CA ALA A 169 6.67 45.01 26.84
C ALA A 169 5.60 43.94 27.12
N GLN A 170 4.36 44.37 27.35
CA GLN A 170 3.25 43.49 27.68
C GLN A 170 3.11 42.41 26.61
N LEU A 171 3.19 41.14 27.01
CA LEU A 171 2.86 40.02 26.14
C LEU A 171 1.36 40.10 25.88
N ASP A 172 0.97 40.60 24.70
CA ASP A 172 -0.41 40.51 24.27
C ASP A 172 -0.76 39.04 24.04
N ARG A 173 -1.47 38.46 25.01
CA ARG A 173 -1.96 37.08 24.99
C ARG A 173 -2.96 36.83 23.84
N SER A 174 -3.45 37.88 23.18
CA SER A 174 -4.39 37.81 22.04
C SER A 174 -3.72 37.37 20.73
N THR A 175 -2.41 37.57 20.58
CA THR A 175 -1.68 37.11 19.39
C THR A 175 -1.31 35.62 19.53
N LYS A 176 -2.18 34.76 19.00
CA LYS A 176 -1.89 33.35 18.71
C LYS A 176 -1.83 33.15 17.20
#